data_AF-A0A1H3EUR4-F1
#
_entry.id   AF-A0A1H3EUR4-F1
#
_cell.length_a   1.000
_cell.length_b   1.000
_cell.length_c   1.000
_cell.angle_alpha   90.00
_cell.angle_beta   90.00
_cell.angle_gamma   90.00
#
_symmetry.space_group_name_H-M   'P 1'
#
loop_
_entity.id
_entity.type
_entity.pdbx_description
1 polymer ?
#
loop_
_entity_poly.entity_id
_entity_poly.type
_entity_poly.pdbx_seq_one_letter_code
_entity_poly.pdbx_strand_id
1 'polypeptide(L)'
;MSNNSFPFPSRNAQNTEKKIYVHGQSYDTFEEQLLSYRRKVSSEASSIKNQYLYLEDEMIKSFQYVDPTITNLPTTSVRFATIIRECSNLFEIIARSIYKQLFDINSNYQLNIFNFLSLDAFLHLRDVCLDSPSLEGEFAGHDILQPYKSLDGWDRNSSVTEEHVPQWWKAYNKVKHDINGITSHGTFANALQAVGAINIIINRVYGSGVVGGTLIKPTNDGNSNQLLVPVSKLFIDDTVITAKFG
;
A
#
# COMPACT_ATOMS: atom_id res chain seq x y z
N MET A 1 -17.96 -5.13 19.54
CA MET A 1 -16.85 -4.14 19.60
C MET A 1 -17.27 -2.97 18.73
N SER A 2 -17.17 -1.72 19.19
CA SER A 2 -17.65 -0.56 18.42
C SER A 2 -16.75 -0.32 17.21
N ASN A 3 -17.33 -0.50 16.01
CA ASN A 3 -16.72 -0.30 14.69
C ASN A 3 -16.56 1.19 14.33
N ASN A 4 -16.02 2.01 15.23
CA ASN A 4 -16.03 3.44 15.00
C ASN A 4 -14.73 3.85 14.30
N SER A 5 -14.70 3.67 12.97
CA SER A 5 -13.75 4.37 12.10
C SER A 5 -14.12 5.85 11.94
N PHE A 6 -15.36 6.22 12.30
CA PHE A 6 -15.86 7.59 12.31
C PHE A 6 -16.82 7.80 13.51
N PRO A 7 -16.92 9.01 14.09
CA PRO A 7 -16.04 10.16 13.85
C PRO A 7 -14.58 9.83 14.18
N PHE A 8 -13.64 10.47 13.46
CA PHE A 8 -12.22 10.27 13.72
C PHE A 8 -11.88 10.68 15.16
N PRO A 9 -10.92 10.00 15.83
CA PRO A 9 -10.40 10.48 17.10
C PRO A 9 -9.75 11.86 16.95
N SER A 10 -9.48 12.52 18.08
CA SER A 10 -8.76 13.80 18.10
C SER A 10 -7.41 13.69 17.39
N ARG A 11 -7.03 14.70 16.62
CA ARG A 11 -5.73 14.76 15.95
C ARG A 11 -4.60 14.83 16.98
N ASN A 12 -3.49 14.15 16.69
CA ASN A 12 -2.28 14.29 17.46
C ASN A 12 -1.63 15.65 17.16
N ALA A 13 -1.71 16.59 18.11
CA ALA A 13 -1.20 17.95 17.95
C ALA A 13 0.34 18.02 17.78
N GLN A 14 1.08 16.96 18.10
CA GLN A 14 2.55 16.94 17.99
C GLN A 14 3.05 16.61 16.57
N ASN A 15 2.19 16.00 15.75
CA ASN A 15 2.57 15.54 14.41
C ASN A 15 1.79 16.30 13.33
N THR A 16 2.52 16.95 12.43
CA THR A 16 1.92 17.48 11.20
C THR A 16 1.79 16.37 10.16
N GLU A 17 0.80 16.46 9.26
CA GLU A 17 0.61 15.46 8.19
C GLU A 17 1.88 15.28 7.34
N LYS A 18 2.57 16.39 7.02
CA LYS A 18 3.88 16.41 6.36
C LYS A 18 4.94 15.55 7.05
N LYS A 19 4.87 15.35 8.37
CA LYS A 19 5.78 14.48 9.14
C LYS A 19 5.39 13.00 9.12
N ILE A 20 4.15 12.69 8.76
CA ILE A 20 3.57 11.34 8.82
C ILE A 20 3.59 10.67 7.45
N TYR A 21 3.10 11.35 6.40
CA TYR A 21 3.03 10.82 5.05
C TYR A 21 3.49 11.85 4.00
N VAL A 22 3.70 11.41 2.75
CA VAL A 22 4.13 12.29 1.65
C VAL A 22 3.01 12.66 0.69
N HIS A 23 1.96 11.85 0.61
CA HIS A 23 0.90 12.07 -0.36
C HIS A 23 0.23 13.44 -0.19
N GLY A 24 0.02 14.13 -1.31
CA GLY A 24 -0.61 15.45 -1.35
C GLY A 24 0.24 16.58 -0.72
N GLN A 25 1.49 16.32 -0.33
CA GLN A 25 2.35 17.31 0.32
C GLN A 25 3.30 17.96 -0.68
N SER A 26 3.43 19.28 -0.61
CA SER A 26 4.53 20.02 -1.25
C SER A 26 5.75 20.11 -0.34
N TYR A 27 6.94 19.98 -0.92
CA TYR A 27 8.22 20.10 -0.23
C TYR A 27 9.02 21.22 -0.88
N ASP A 28 8.64 22.45 -0.55
CA ASP A 28 9.07 23.66 -1.26
C ASP A 28 10.41 24.19 -0.72
N THR A 29 10.77 23.81 0.49
CA THR A 29 12.02 24.20 1.13
C THR A 29 13.06 23.07 1.16
N PHE A 30 14.34 23.43 1.20
CA PHE A 30 15.43 22.45 1.35
C PHE A 30 15.25 21.55 2.58
N GLU A 31 14.86 22.12 3.72
CA GLU A 31 14.63 21.36 4.96
C GLU A 31 13.49 20.35 4.84
N GLU A 32 12.40 20.74 4.16
CA GLU A 32 11.29 19.85 3.85
C GLU A 32 11.71 18.70 2.92
N GLN A 33 12.46 19.00 1.86
CA GLN A 33 13.01 17.99 0.95
C GLN A 33 13.97 17.05 1.68
N LEU A 34 14.81 17.58 2.56
CA LEU A 34 15.76 16.80 3.37
C LEU A 34 15.03 15.90 4.36
N LEU A 35 13.95 16.38 4.99
CA LEU A 35 13.08 15.59 5.84
C LEU A 35 12.43 14.44 5.05
N SER A 36 11.90 14.72 3.87
CA SER A 36 11.32 13.72 2.96
C SER A 36 12.35 12.65 2.57
N TYR A 37 13.56 13.07 2.17
CA TYR A 37 14.66 12.16 1.88
C TYR A 37 15.03 11.29 3.08
N ARG A 38 15.19 11.88 4.27
CA ARG A 38 15.50 11.16 5.52
C ARG A 38 14.46 10.11 5.87
N ARG A 39 13.17 10.38 5.63
CA ARG A 39 12.09 9.39 5.78
C ARG A 39 12.30 8.20 4.84
N LYS A 40 12.56 8.46 3.56
CA LYS A 40 12.74 7.43 2.52
C LYS A 40 13.93 6.51 2.79
N VAL A 41 14.99 7.04 3.40
CA VAL A 41 16.21 6.28 3.74
C VAL A 41 16.26 5.82 5.20
N SER A 42 15.16 5.99 5.95
CA SER A 42 15.09 5.53 7.34
C SER A 42 15.24 4.00 7.44
N SER A 43 15.65 3.52 8.62
CA SER A 43 15.73 2.09 8.90
C SER A 43 14.36 1.39 8.77
N GLU A 44 13.30 2.08 9.18
CA GLU A 44 11.91 1.62 9.02
C GLU A 44 11.54 1.45 7.54
N ALA A 45 11.71 2.51 6.73
CA ALA A 45 11.42 2.46 5.30
C ALA A 45 12.25 1.39 4.58
N SER A 46 13.52 1.23 4.97
CA SER A 46 14.40 0.19 4.43
C SER A 46 13.93 -1.22 4.79
N SER A 47 13.48 -1.44 6.03
CA SER A 47 12.93 -2.73 6.46
C SER A 47 11.65 -3.08 5.70
N ILE A 48 10.72 -2.12 5.59
CA ILE A 48 9.47 -2.27 4.84
C ILE A 48 9.75 -2.54 3.36
N LYS A 49 10.65 -1.78 2.74
CA LYS A 49 11.09 -1.98 1.36
C LYS A 49 11.59 -3.40 1.14
N ASN A 50 12.49 -3.89 1.99
CA ASN A 50 13.07 -5.22 1.84
C ASN A 50 12.01 -6.33 1.98
N GLN A 51 11.07 -6.19 2.92
CA GLN A 51 9.95 -7.12 3.07
C GLN A 51 9.03 -7.10 1.84
N TYR A 52 8.69 -5.92 1.34
CA TYR A 52 7.89 -5.79 0.12
C TYR A 52 8.58 -6.43 -1.09
N LEU A 53 9.85 -6.12 -1.35
CA LEU A 53 10.58 -6.65 -2.50
C LEU A 53 10.73 -8.18 -2.43
N TYR A 54 10.85 -8.75 -1.23
CA TYR A 54 10.82 -10.19 -1.04
C TYR A 54 9.45 -10.78 -1.43
N LEU A 55 8.35 -10.18 -0.97
CA LEU A 55 7.00 -10.65 -1.28
C LEU A 55 6.65 -10.50 -2.77
N GLU A 56 7.08 -9.42 -3.38
CA GLU A 56 6.97 -9.21 -4.82
C GLU A 56 7.74 -10.30 -5.60
N ASP A 57 8.98 -10.61 -5.19
CA ASP A 57 9.78 -11.64 -5.85
C ASP A 57 9.13 -13.03 -5.71
N GLU A 58 8.54 -13.35 -4.56
CA GLU A 58 7.75 -14.58 -4.38
C GLU A 58 6.50 -14.60 -5.26
N MET A 59 5.86 -13.45 -5.49
CA MET A 59 4.75 -13.32 -6.43
C MET A 59 5.21 -13.56 -7.86
N ILE A 60 6.31 -12.95 -8.30
CA ILE A 60 6.84 -13.11 -9.65
C ILE A 60 7.29 -14.56 -9.90
N LYS A 61 7.93 -15.22 -8.92
CA LYS A 61 8.28 -16.64 -9.03
C LYS A 61 7.06 -17.53 -9.25
N SER A 62 5.90 -17.16 -8.70
CA SER A 62 4.67 -17.92 -8.92
C SER A 62 4.23 -17.94 -10.39
N PHE A 63 4.65 -16.95 -11.19
CA PHE A 63 4.34 -16.87 -12.62
C PHE A 63 5.02 -17.98 -13.44
N GLN A 64 6.01 -18.67 -12.88
CA GLN A 64 6.60 -19.87 -13.49
C GLN A 64 5.65 -21.09 -13.44
N TYR A 65 4.61 -21.03 -12.61
CA TYR A 65 3.66 -22.13 -12.39
C TYR A 65 2.22 -21.77 -12.76
N VAL A 66 1.88 -20.48 -12.74
CA VAL A 66 0.56 -19.96 -13.08
C VAL A 66 0.74 -18.77 -14.00
N ASP A 67 0.38 -18.92 -15.27
CA ASP A 67 0.46 -17.80 -16.22
C ASP A 67 -0.42 -16.64 -15.72
N PRO A 68 0.09 -15.40 -15.71
CA PRO A 68 -0.68 -14.25 -15.28
C PRO A 68 -1.67 -13.87 -16.37
N THR A 69 -2.85 -14.50 -16.36
CA THR A 69 -3.97 -14.21 -17.26
C THR A 69 -5.27 -14.07 -16.47
N ILE A 70 -6.28 -13.42 -17.03
CA ILE A 70 -7.58 -13.27 -16.34
C ILE A 70 -8.18 -14.64 -16.00
N THR A 71 -8.03 -15.62 -16.90
CA THR A 71 -8.56 -16.98 -16.72
C THR A 71 -7.97 -17.68 -15.50
N ASN A 72 -6.74 -17.33 -15.11
CA ASN A 72 -6.02 -17.94 -14.01
C ASN A 72 -6.18 -17.20 -12.67
N LEU A 73 -6.88 -16.06 -12.63
CA LEU A 73 -7.18 -15.33 -11.39
C LEU A 73 -7.78 -16.21 -10.27
N PRO A 74 -8.67 -17.18 -10.55
CA PRO A 74 -9.22 -18.06 -9.52
C PRO A 74 -8.24 -19.14 -9.03
N THR A 75 -7.09 -19.34 -9.68
CA THR A 75 -6.15 -20.41 -9.35
C THR A 75 -5.67 -20.29 -7.92
N THR A 76 -5.79 -21.37 -7.16
CA THR A 76 -5.48 -21.41 -5.73
C THR A 76 -4.12 -22.04 -5.46
N SER A 77 -3.40 -21.52 -4.48
CA SER A 77 -2.13 -22.11 -4.04
C SER A 77 -1.85 -21.78 -2.58
N VAL A 78 -1.16 -22.69 -1.88
CA VAL A 78 -0.58 -22.43 -0.56
C VAL A 78 0.38 -21.23 -0.64
N ARG A 79 1.10 -21.07 -1.76
CA ARG A 79 2.01 -19.93 -1.95
C ARG A 79 1.26 -18.60 -1.95
N PHE A 80 0.13 -18.52 -2.65
CA PHE A 80 -0.73 -17.33 -2.68
C PHE A 80 -1.32 -17.03 -1.31
N ALA A 81 -1.77 -18.05 -0.57
CA ALA A 81 -2.22 -17.88 0.81
C ALA A 81 -1.13 -17.29 1.73
N THR A 82 0.12 -17.75 1.59
CA THR A 82 1.27 -17.17 2.31
C THR A 82 1.51 -15.71 1.91
N ILE A 83 1.53 -15.40 0.60
CA ILE A 83 1.69 -14.02 0.12
C ILE A 83 0.60 -13.12 0.68
N ILE A 84 -0.67 -13.51 0.62
CA ILE A 84 -1.81 -12.76 1.19
C ILE A 84 -1.59 -12.46 2.68
N ARG A 85 -1.15 -13.47 3.45
CA ARG A 85 -0.95 -13.33 4.90
C ARG A 85 0.16 -12.36 5.25
N GLU A 86 1.34 -12.55 4.67
CA GLU A 86 2.50 -11.68 4.90
C GLU A 86 2.23 -10.26 4.41
N CYS A 87 1.59 -10.14 3.26
CA CYS A 87 1.17 -8.87 2.71
C CYS A 87 0.24 -8.10 3.66
N SER A 88 -0.83 -8.76 4.10
CA SER A 88 -1.83 -8.12 4.96
C SER A 88 -1.27 -7.75 6.33
N ASN A 89 -0.34 -8.55 6.86
CA ASN A 89 0.38 -8.22 8.08
C ASN A 89 1.25 -6.96 7.90
N LEU A 90 1.97 -6.83 6.77
CA LEU A 90 2.79 -5.65 6.49
C LEU A 90 1.92 -4.39 6.30
N PHE A 91 0.78 -4.50 5.59
CA PHE A 91 -0.21 -3.43 5.50
C PHE A 91 -0.68 -2.99 6.90
N GLU A 92 -1.04 -3.95 7.76
CA GLU A 92 -1.49 -3.66 9.13
C GLU A 92 -0.42 -2.93 9.95
N ILE A 93 0.85 -3.33 9.85
CA ILE A 93 1.97 -2.66 10.54
C ILE A 93 2.06 -1.19 10.12
N ILE A 94 2.03 -0.92 8.82
CA ILE A 94 2.12 0.44 8.27
C ILE A 94 0.89 1.25 8.68
N ALA A 95 -0.32 0.75 8.41
CA ALA A 95 -1.56 1.45 8.71
C ALA A 95 -1.70 1.75 10.20
N ARG A 96 -1.34 0.80 11.08
CA ARG A 96 -1.34 0.98 12.53
C ARG A 96 -0.35 2.06 12.99
N SER A 97 0.85 2.08 12.41
CA SER A 97 1.86 3.12 12.68
C SER A 97 1.31 4.51 12.32
N ILE A 98 0.75 4.65 11.12
CA ILE A 98 0.22 5.93 10.62
C ILE A 98 -0.99 6.39 11.42
N TYR A 99 -1.93 5.49 11.73
CA TYR A 99 -3.11 5.84 12.52
C TYR A 99 -2.73 6.35 13.92
N LYS A 100 -1.75 5.72 14.57
CA LYS A 100 -1.21 6.17 15.88
C LYS A 100 -0.48 7.51 15.80
N GLN A 101 0.15 7.83 14.67
CA GLN A 101 0.81 9.11 14.48
C GLN A 101 -0.19 10.24 14.21
N LEU A 102 -1.29 9.96 13.48
CA LEU A 102 -2.32 10.93 13.13
C LEU A 102 -3.24 11.30 14.28
N PHE A 103 -3.54 10.35 15.16
CA PHE A 103 -4.59 10.47 16.14
C PHE A 103 -4.08 10.26 17.56
N ASP A 104 -4.62 11.04 18.49
CA ASP A 104 -4.38 10.88 19.92
C ASP A 104 -5.28 9.75 20.45
N ILE A 105 -4.79 8.52 20.29
CA ILE A 105 -5.48 7.31 20.76
C ILE A 105 -4.79 6.75 21.99
N ASN A 106 -5.58 6.40 23.00
CA ASN A 106 -5.08 5.75 24.20
C ASN A 106 -4.63 4.29 23.92
N SER A 107 -3.88 3.71 24.86
CA SER A 107 -3.36 2.34 24.76
C SER A 107 -4.44 1.26 24.67
N ASN A 108 -5.67 1.54 25.13
CA ASN A 108 -6.79 0.61 25.09
C ASN A 108 -7.58 0.67 23.78
N TYR A 109 -7.23 1.58 22.86
CA TYR A 109 -7.92 1.73 21.58
C TYR A 109 -7.57 0.56 20.65
N GLN A 110 -8.56 -0.29 20.36
CA GLN A 110 -8.40 -1.46 19.50
C GLN A 110 -8.56 -1.09 18.04
N LEU A 111 -7.43 -0.90 17.35
CA LEU A 111 -7.44 -0.66 15.91
C LEU A 111 -7.78 -1.94 15.14
N ASN A 112 -8.68 -1.80 14.17
CA ASN A 112 -9.11 -2.83 13.25
C ASN A 112 -9.08 -2.35 11.79
N ILE A 113 -9.54 -3.18 10.87
CA ILE A 113 -9.53 -2.88 9.43
C ILE A 113 -10.33 -1.63 9.06
N PHE A 114 -11.46 -1.35 9.72
CA PHE A 114 -12.25 -0.15 9.43
C PHE A 114 -11.45 1.11 9.75
N ASN A 115 -10.68 1.10 10.84
CA ASN A 115 -9.75 2.20 11.15
C ASN A 115 -8.68 2.34 10.07
N PHE A 116 -8.09 1.24 9.61
CA PHE A 116 -7.04 1.29 8.58
C PHE A 116 -7.55 1.77 7.23
N LEU A 117 -8.71 1.31 6.79
CA LEU A 117 -9.33 1.75 5.53
C LEU A 117 -9.76 3.22 5.60
N SER A 118 -10.12 3.72 6.79
CA SER A 118 -10.45 5.14 6.95
C SER A 118 -9.26 6.09 6.70
N LEU A 119 -8.02 5.57 6.66
CA LEU A 119 -6.86 6.33 6.21
C LEU A 119 -6.97 6.77 4.75
N ASP A 120 -7.85 6.20 3.94
CA ASP A 120 -8.14 6.68 2.58
C ASP A 120 -8.60 8.16 2.57
N ALA A 121 -9.19 8.66 3.66
CA ALA A 121 -9.53 10.07 3.82
C ALA A 121 -8.31 11.01 3.78
N PHE A 122 -7.10 10.49 4.00
CA PHE A 122 -5.85 11.26 4.03
C PHE A 122 -4.86 10.80 2.96
N LEU A 123 -4.85 9.49 2.67
CA LEU A 123 -3.88 8.86 1.78
C LEU A 123 -4.41 8.61 0.37
N HIS A 124 -5.72 8.77 0.14
CA HIS A 124 -6.35 8.57 -1.17
C HIS A 124 -5.88 7.26 -1.83
N LEU A 125 -6.03 6.16 -1.10
CA LEU A 125 -5.61 4.81 -1.49
C LEU A 125 -6.42 4.30 -2.68
N ARG A 126 -7.74 4.56 -2.69
CA ARG A 126 -8.65 4.13 -3.77
C ARG A 126 -8.43 4.86 -5.09
N ASP A 127 -7.83 6.04 -5.03
CA ASP A 127 -7.59 6.88 -6.21
C ASP A 127 -6.41 6.35 -7.07
N VAL A 128 -5.77 5.23 -6.68
CA VAL A 128 -4.64 4.62 -7.38
C VAL A 128 -5.08 3.38 -8.15
N CYS A 129 -4.84 3.39 -9.46
CA CYS A 129 -4.89 2.21 -10.32
C CYS A 129 -3.45 1.83 -10.65
N LEU A 130 -3.03 0.63 -10.29
CA LEU A 130 -1.67 0.19 -10.56
C LEU A 130 -1.48 -0.09 -12.06
N ASP A 131 -0.26 0.10 -12.52
CA ASP A 131 0.20 -0.37 -13.82
C ASP A 131 1.34 -1.38 -13.66
N SER A 132 1.39 -2.36 -14.56
CA SER A 132 2.33 -3.47 -14.50
C SER A 132 2.72 -3.93 -15.91
N PRO A 133 3.96 -3.66 -16.36
CA PRO A 133 4.45 -4.17 -17.64
C PRO A 133 4.42 -5.69 -17.74
N SER A 134 4.61 -6.37 -16.60
CA SER A 134 4.58 -7.83 -16.52
C SER A 134 3.17 -8.41 -16.68
N LEU A 135 2.13 -7.56 -16.55
CA LEU A 135 0.72 -7.91 -16.66
C LEU A 135 0.04 -7.14 -17.81
N GLU A 136 0.83 -6.51 -18.70
CA GLU A 136 0.32 -5.74 -19.84
C GLU A 136 -0.62 -6.58 -20.73
N GLY A 137 -1.56 -5.90 -21.38
CA GLY A 137 -2.57 -6.53 -22.22
C GLY A 137 -3.86 -6.81 -21.46
N GLU A 138 -4.09 -8.05 -21.06
CA GLU A 138 -5.37 -8.50 -20.51
C GLU A 138 -5.79 -7.76 -19.23
N PHE A 139 -4.83 -7.34 -18.40
CA PHE A 139 -5.15 -6.65 -17.14
C PHE A 139 -5.24 -5.13 -17.25
N ALA A 140 -4.99 -4.55 -18.42
CA ALA A 140 -5.04 -3.11 -18.61
C ALA A 140 -6.45 -2.58 -18.28
N GLY A 141 -6.55 -1.71 -17.27
CA GLY A 141 -7.83 -1.17 -16.79
C GLY A 141 -8.72 -2.16 -16.03
N HIS A 142 -8.22 -3.36 -15.71
CA HIS A 142 -8.96 -4.35 -14.95
C HIS A 142 -8.92 -4.05 -13.44
N ASP A 143 -10.04 -4.26 -12.75
CA ASP A 143 -10.22 -4.00 -11.30
C ASP A 143 -9.23 -4.73 -10.38
N ILE A 144 -8.53 -5.74 -10.91
CA ILE A 144 -7.51 -6.47 -10.16
C ILE A 144 -6.32 -5.57 -9.79
N LEU A 145 -6.09 -4.53 -10.59
CA LEU A 145 -5.06 -3.52 -10.35
C LEU A 145 -5.55 -2.35 -9.47
N GLN A 146 -6.76 -2.46 -8.90
CA GLN A 146 -7.34 -1.49 -7.97
C GLN A 146 -7.67 -2.17 -6.62
N PRO A 147 -6.66 -2.44 -5.75
CA PRO A 147 -6.83 -3.19 -4.51
C PRO A 147 -7.81 -2.57 -3.51
N TYR A 148 -8.11 -1.27 -3.66
CA TYR A 148 -8.99 -0.49 -2.77
C TYR A 148 -10.32 -0.11 -3.43
N LYS A 149 -10.66 -0.71 -4.57
CA LYS A 149 -11.90 -0.41 -5.32
C LYS A 149 -13.18 -0.54 -4.48
N SER A 150 -13.20 -1.39 -3.46
CA SER A 150 -14.35 -1.51 -2.54
C SER A 150 -14.65 -0.22 -1.77
N LEU A 151 -13.70 0.73 -1.71
CA LEU A 151 -13.94 2.05 -1.13
C LEU A 151 -14.63 3.01 -2.10
N ASP A 152 -14.89 2.62 -3.35
CA ASP A 152 -15.67 3.43 -4.28
C ASP A 152 -17.05 3.72 -3.69
N GLY A 153 -17.43 5.00 -3.68
CA GLY A 153 -18.69 5.45 -3.10
C GLY A 153 -18.63 5.82 -1.61
N TRP A 154 -17.55 5.50 -0.88
CA TRP A 154 -17.37 6.01 0.48
C TRP A 154 -17.16 7.54 0.45
N ASP A 155 -17.90 8.29 1.25
CA ASP A 155 -17.86 9.76 1.26
C ASP A 155 -16.67 10.35 2.05
N ARG A 156 -15.83 9.49 2.66
CA ARG A 156 -14.72 9.85 3.57
C ARG A 156 -15.16 10.63 4.83
N ASN A 157 -16.47 10.76 5.06
CA ASN A 157 -17.09 11.53 6.15
C ASN A 157 -18.14 10.70 6.91
N SER A 158 -18.10 9.38 6.75
CA SER A 158 -18.97 8.39 7.41
C SER A 158 -18.16 7.19 7.86
N SER A 159 -18.78 6.31 8.66
CA SER A 159 -18.12 5.07 9.09
C SER A 159 -17.89 4.13 7.91
N VAL A 160 -16.70 3.54 7.86
CA VAL A 160 -16.37 2.43 6.96
C VAL A 160 -17.15 1.20 7.44
N THR A 161 -17.82 0.54 6.49
CA THR A 161 -18.64 -0.66 6.72
C THR A 161 -18.02 -1.90 6.07
N GLU A 162 -18.60 -3.08 6.29
CA GLU A 162 -18.15 -4.35 5.70
C GLU A 162 -18.15 -4.38 4.17
N GLU A 163 -19.01 -3.59 3.53
CA GLU A 163 -19.07 -3.44 2.07
C GLU A 163 -17.77 -2.83 1.52
N HIS A 164 -17.16 -1.95 2.31
CA HIS A 164 -15.93 -1.26 1.96
C HIS A 164 -14.67 -2.11 2.14
N VAL A 165 -14.76 -3.26 2.82
CA VAL A 165 -13.61 -4.12 3.08
C VAL A 165 -13.22 -4.86 1.79
N PRO A 166 -11.96 -4.71 1.31
CA PRO A 166 -11.54 -5.28 0.03
C PRO A 166 -11.39 -6.80 0.09
N GLN A 167 -11.49 -7.44 -1.08
CA GLN A 167 -11.50 -8.90 -1.18
C GLN A 167 -10.21 -9.54 -0.67
N TRP A 168 -9.06 -8.94 -0.93
CA TRP A 168 -7.78 -9.44 -0.41
C TRP A 168 -7.72 -9.45 1.13
N TRP A 169 -8.34 -8.50 1.82
CA TRP A 169 -8.43 -8.51 3.29
C TRP A 169 -9.44 -9.53 3.80
N LYS A 170 -10.57 -9.69 3.10
CA LYS A 170 -11.54 -10.77 3.39
C LYS A 170 -10.86 -12.14 3.25
N ALA A 171 -10.04 -12.31 2.21
CA ALA A 171 -9.23 -13.50 1.99
C ALA A 171 -8.20 -13.71 3.11
N TYR A 172 -7.50 -12.66 3.56
CA TYR A 172 -6.60 -12.72 4.71
C TYR A 172 -7.28 -13.27 5.96
N ASN A 173 -8.45 -12.75 6.32
CA ASN A 173 -9.20 -13.23 7.48
C ASN A 173 -9.55 -14.72 7.35
N LYS A 174 -9.90 -15.19 6.16
CA LYS A 174 -10.20 -16.61 5.91
C LYS A 174 -8.95 -17.49 5.99
N VAL A 175 -7.86 -17.08 5.33
CA VAL A 175 -6.57 -17.79 5.30
C VAL A 175 -5.88 -17.82 6.68
N LYS A 176 -6.17 -16.85 7.54
CA LYS A 176 -5.62 -16.77 8.91
C LYS A 176 -6.27 -17.77 9.86
N HIS A 177 -7.54 -18.10 9.66
CA HIS A 177 -8.35 -18.85 10.63
C HIS A 177 -8.75 -20.25 10.18
N ASP A 178 -8.65 -20.58 8.88
CA ASP A 178 -9.15 -21.84 8.33
C ASP A 178 -8.19 -22.45 7.30
N ILE A 179 -7.92 -23.74 7.43
CA ILE A 179 -7.16 -24.52 6.44
C ILE A 179 -7.90 -24.60 5.11
N ASN A 180 -9.23 -24.68 5.13
CA ASN A 180 -10.07 -24.61 3.93
C ASN A 180 -10.07 -23.19 3.34
N GLY A 181 -9.71 -22.18 4.13
CA GLY A 181 -9.46 -20.83 3.65
C GLY A 181 -8.30 -20.78 2.65
N ILE A 182 -7.29 -21.64 2.81
CA ILE A 182 -6.17 -21.72 1.86
C ILE A 182 -6.64 -22.16 0.48
N THR A 183 -7.50 -23.19 0.41
CA THR A 183 -7.96 -23.78 -0.84
C THR A 183 -9.05 -22.96 -1.54
N SER A 184 -9.72 -22.05 -0.85
CA SER A 184 -10.82 -21.24 -1.42
C SER A 184 -10.48 -19.76 -1.58
N HIS A 185 -9.61 -19.21 -0.73
CA HIS A 185 -9.27 -17.78 -0.72
C HIS A 185 -7.79 -17.49 -1.02
N GLY A 186 -6.92 -18.50 -0.99
CA GLY A 186 -5.54 -18.41 -1.44
C GLY A 186 -5.41 -18.33 -2.96
N THR A 187 -6.15 -17.44 -3.62
CA THR A 187 -6.19 -17.30 -5.08
C THR A 187 -5.11 -16.36 -5.60
N PHE A 188 -4.74 -16.52 -6.87
CA PHE A 188 -3.86 -15.60 -7.59
C PHE A 188 -4.38 -14.15 -7.50
N ALA A 189 -5.68 -13.95 -7.73
CA ALA A 189 -6.31 -12.64 -7.64
C ALA A 189 -6.09 -11.94 -6.29
N ASN A 190 -6.37 -12.63 -5.18
CA ASN A 190 -6.24 -12.05 -3.85
C ASN A 190 -4.78 -11.77 -3.49
N ALA A 191 -3.86 -12.64 -3.91
CA ALA A 191 -2.43 -12.42 -3.72
C ALA A 191 -1.94 -11.19 -4.50
N LEU A 192 -2.34 -11.06 -5.77
CA LEU A 192 -1.97 -9.92 -6.60
C LEU A 192 -2.49 -8.59 -6.02
N GLN A 193 -3.76 -8.56 -5.60
CA GLN A 193 -4.33 -7.38 -4.94
C GLN A 193 -3.63 -7.07 -3.60
N ALA A 194 -3.28 -8.07 -2.80
CA ALA A 194 -2.58 -7.84 -1.53
C ALA A 194 -1.18 -7.23 -1.73
N VAL A 195 -0.42 -7.71 -2.72
CA VAL A 195 0.88 -7.11 -3.08
C VAL A 195 0.68 -5.68 -3.57
N GLY A 196 -0.32 -5.45 -4.43
CA GLY A 196 -0.67 -4.12 -4.92
C GLY A 196 -1.07 -3.14 -3.81
N ALA A 197 -1.88 -3.60 -2.84
CA ALA A 197 -2.32 -2.77 -1.71
C ALA A 197 -1.13 -2.23 -0.91
N ILE A 198 -0.11 -3.06 -0.69
CA ILE A 198 1.10 -2.65 0.02
C ILE A 198 1.93 -1.68 -0.80
N ASN A 199 2.08 -1.92 -2.10
CA ASN A 199 2.78 -1.00 -2.98
C ASN A 199 2.18 0.41 -2.85
N ILE A 200 0.84 0.51 -2.95
CA ILE A 200 0.10 1.76 -2.81
C ILE A 200 0.36 2.42 -1.46
N ILE A 201 0.16 1.73 -0.33
CA ILE A 201 0.31 2.37 0.99
C ILE A 201 1.77 2.79 1.24
N ILE A 202 2.77 2.01 0.82
CA ILE A 202 4.18 2.39 0.95
C ILE A 202 4.45 3.67 0.17
N ASN A 203 4.00 3.77 -1.09
CA ASN A 203 4.21 4.94 -1.92
C ASN A 203 3.44 6.17 -1.38
N ARG A 204 2.24 6.00 -0.82
CA ARG A 204 1.49 7.12 -0.20
C ARG A 204 2.15 7.63 1.08
N VAL A 205 2.72 6.74 1.89
CA VAL A 205 3.34 7.08 3.17
C VAL A 205 4.76 7.61 3.01
N TYR A 206 5.62 6.87 2.32
CA TYR A 206 7.05 7.18 2.24
C TYR A 206 7.45 7.87 0.94
N GLY A 207 6.67 7.69 -0.13
CA GLY A 207 6.89 8.32 -1.42
C GLY A 207 7.70 7.50 -2.42
N SER A 208 7.78 8.05 -3.62
CA SER A 208 8.66 7.55 -4.68
C SER A 208 10.11 7.49 -4.21
N GLY A 209 10.85 6.50 -4.69
CA GLY A 209 12.20 6.14 -4.29
C GLY A 209 12.27 5.07 -3.18
N VAL A 210 11.15 4.67 -2.57
CA VAL A 210 11.16 3.56 -1.60
C VAL A 210 11.01 2.22 -2.31
N VAL A 211 9.83 1.94 -2.88
CA VAL A 211 9.60 0.71 -3.64
C VAL A 211 9.46 0.95 -5.15
N GLY A 212 9.18 2.15 -5.63
CA GLY A 212 9.16 2.51 -7.06
C GLY A 212 9.63 3.94 -7.28
N GLY A 213 10.04 4.29 -8.50
CA GLY A 213 10.50 5.64 -8.86
C GLY A 213 11.91 6.02 -8.40
N THR A 214 12.23 7.31 -8.42
CA THR A 214 13.59 7.84 -8.18
C THR A 214 13.76 8.37 -6.77
N LEU A 215 14.86 7.98 -6.11
CA LEU A 215 15.27 8.59 -4.85
C LEU A 215 16.10 9.85 -5.13
N ILE A 216 15.62 10.99 -4.67
CA ILE A 216 16.27 12.30 -4.87
C ILE A 216 16.87 12.75 -3.54
N LYS A 217 18.19 12.94 -3.50
CA LYS A 217 18.89 13.56 -2.36
C LYS A 217 19.07 15.05 -2.63
N PRO A 218 18.46 15.95 -1.82
CA PRO A 218 18.64 17.39 -2.00
C PRO A 218 20.07 17.81 -1.60
N THR A 219 20.59 18.84 -2.24
CA THR A 219 21.89 19.46 -1.91
C THR A 219 21.74 20.96 -1.64
N ASN A 220 22.65 21.54 -0.83
CA ASN A 220 22.55 22.93 -0.34
C ASN A 220 22.66 23.99 -1.45
N ASP A 221 23.20 23.62 -2.61
CA ASP A 221 23.38 24.47 -3.79
C ASP A 221 22.14 24.52 -4.70
N GLY A 222 21.04 23.91 -4.29
CA GLY A 222 19.82 23.81 -5.10
C GLY A 222 19.86 22.71 -6.16
N ASN A 223 20.96 21.95 -6.25
CA ASN A 223 21.04 20.76 -7.07
C ASN A 223 20.36 19.56 -6.37
N SER A 224 20.28 18.44 -7.09
CA SER A 224 19.83 17.19 -6.52
C SER A 224 20.54 16.00 -7.14
N ASN A 225 20.87 15.01 -6.30
CA ASN A 225 21.48 13.76 -6.76
C ASN A 225 20.41 12.69 -6.87
N GLN A 226 20.26 12.14 -8.07
CA GLN A 226 19.41 10.98 -8.31
C GLN A 226 20.16 9.71 -7.95
N LEU A 227 19.58 8.91 -7.07
CA LEU A 227 20.10 7.60 -6.69
C LEU A 227 19.22 6.53 -7.30
N LEU A 228 19.84 5.66 -8.11
CA LEU A 228 19.21 4.44 -8.58
C LEU A 228 19.12 3.45 -7.41
N VAL A 229 17.90 3.06 -7.09
CA VAL A 229 17.61 2.08 -6.06
C VAL A 229 16.89 0.89 -6.68
N PRO A 230 16.98 -0.31 -6.10
CA PRO A 230 16.12 -1.42 -6.52
C PRO A 230 14.66 -0.98 -6.45
N VAL A 231 13.95 -1.16 -7.57
CA VAL A 231 12.53 -0.80 -7.73
C VAL A 231 11.70 -2.06 -7.92
N SER A 232 10.42 -1.92 -7.61
CA SER A 232 9.35 -2.86 -7.87
C SER A 232 9.44 -3.29 -9.33
N LYS A 233 9.49 -4.61 -9.55
CA LYS A 233 9.48 -5.21 -10.89
C LYS A 233 8.05 -5.43 -11.39
N LEU A 234 7.10 -5.56 -10.47
CA LEU A 234 5.72 -5.85 -10.79
C LEU A 234 4.93 -4.56 -11.04
N PHE A 235 5.05 -3.53 -10.21
CA PHE A 235 4.27 -2.31 -10.35
C PHE A 235 5.14 -1.09 -10.63
N ILE A 236 4.69 -0.25 -11.57
CA ILE A 236 5.30 1.05 -11.84
C ILE A 236 4.57 2.13 -11.04
N ASP A 237 5.32 3.13 -10.59
CA ASP A 237 4.77 4.33 -9.98
C ASP A 237 4.30 5.31 -11.07
N ASP A 238 3.01 5.64 -11.09
CA ASP A 238 2.38 6.59 -12.04
C ASP A 238 3.08 7.95 -12.08
N THR A 239 3.75 8.36 -10.99
CA THR A 239 4.48 9.63 -10.96
C THR A 239 5.63 9.70 -11.97
N VAL A 240 6.12 8.56 -12.45
CA VAL A 240 7.17 8.49 -13.49
C VAL A 240 6.62 8.82 -14.89
N ILE A 241 5.33 8.57 -15.15
CA ILE A 241 4.73 8.74 -16.48
C ILE A 241 4.38 10.22 -16.73
N THR A 242 3.87 10.93 -15.72
CA THR A 242 3.53 12.36 -15.85
C THR A 242 4.73 13.28 -16.05
N ALA A 243 5.95 12.89 -15.65
CA ALA A 243 7.16 13.71 -15.82
C ALA A 243 7.78 13.64 -17.24
N LYS A 244 7.33 12.72 -18.10
CA LYS A 244 7.84 12.56 -19.47
C LYS A 244 6.97 13.22 -20.56
N PHE A 245 5.80 13.75 -20.19
CA PHE A 245 4.83 14.33 -21.13
C PHE A 245 4.34 15.72 -20.73
N GLY A 246 5.07 16.44 -19.86
CA GLY A 246 4.81 17.83 -19.49
C GLY A 246 5.92 18.76 -19.97
#